data_AF-A0A0A8YRH8-F1
#
_entry.id   AF-A0A0A8YRH8-F1
#
_cell.length_a   1.000
_cell.length_b   1.000
_cell.length_c   1.000
_cell.angle_alpha   90.00
_cell.angle_beta   90.00
_cell.angle_gamma   90.00
#
_symmetry.space_group_name_H-M   'P 1'
#
loop_
_entity.id
_entity.type
_entity.pdbx_description
1 polymer ?
#
loop_
_entity_poly.entity_id
_entity_poly.type
_entity_poly.pdbx_seq_one_letter_code
_entity_poly.pdbx_strand_id
1 'polypeptide(L)'
;MKRNKVNGPINMFIMTDLPPANWTKSYLSDIAKDGRYKLYTLKESDELVLKTAERLMAAEHGIKSGFLPRIIGGTKKDCDPVQLPDILLYVEESVCSCASLGFVGTAGSTIAGSIETMRKNNVCRL
;
A
#
# COMPACT_ATOMS: atom_id res chain seq x y z
N MET A 1 3.69 35.81 4.83
CA MET A 1 3.79 34.47 4.20
C MET A 1 2.62 34.26 3.25
N LYS A 2 2.87 34.22 1.93
CA LYS A 2 1.83 33.93 0.93
C LYS A 2 1.51 32.43 1.00
N ARG A 3 0.30 32.07 1.44
CA ARG A 3 -0.25 30.72 1.28
C ARG A 3 -0.46 30.50 -0.20
N ASN A 4 0.38 29.69 -0.85
CA ASN A 4 0.06 29.16 -2.17
C ASN A 4 -1.25 28.38 -2.03
N LYS A 5 -2.32 28.92 -2.61
CA LYS A 5 -3.63 28.29 -2.64
C LYS A 5 -3.50 27.05 -3.53
N VAL A 6 -3.32 25.88 -2.91
CA VAL A 6 -3.41 24.60 -3.62
C VAL A 6 -4.80 24.57 -4.24
N ASN A 7 -4.86 24.61 -5.57
CA ASN A 7 -6.11 24.73 -6.31
C ASN A 7 -6.70 23.32 -6.47
N GLY A 8 -7.25 22.77 -5.38
CA GLY A 8 -7.81 21.41 -5.32
C GLY A 8 -7.74 20.78 -3.93
N PRO A 9 -8.42 19.64 -3.70
CA PRO A 9 -8.34 18.92 -2.42
C PRO A 9 -6.93 18.35 -2.20
N ILE A 10 -6.52 18.24 -0.94
CA ILE A 10 -5.29 17.56 -0.55
C ILE A 10 -5.52 16.06 -0.67
N ASN A 11 -4.75 15.40 -1.53
CA ASN A 11 -4.80 13.95 -1.70
C ASN A 11 -4.00 13.27 -0.60
N MET A 12 -4.63 12.40 0.18
CA MET A 12 -4.01 11.66 1.28
C MET A 12 -4.18 10.16 1.04
N PHE A 13 -3.07 9.43 1.09
CA PHE A 13 -3.10 7.98 1.14
C PHE A 13 -3.16 7.53 2.60
N ILE A 14 -4.09 6.62 2.91
CA ILE A 14 -4.30 6.09 4.25
C ILE A 14 -4.00 4.59 4.22
N MET A 15 -3.01 4.20 5.00
CA MET A 15 -2.63 2.82 5.24
C MET A 15 -3.21 2.38 6.59
N THR A 16 -4.19 1.49 6.57
CA THR A 16 -4.89 1.00 7.76
C THR A 16 -5.51 -0.37 7.50
N ASP A 17 -5.53 -1.21 8.53
CA ASP A 17 -6.28 -2.47 8.58
C ASP A 17 -7.79 -2.26 8.71
N LEU A 18 -8.23 -1.04 9.03
CA LEU A 18 -9.64 -0.71 9.24
C LEU A 18 -10.32 -0.37 7.91
N PRO A 19 -11.23 -1.21 7.39
CA PRO A 19 -11.90 -0.94 6.14
C PRO A 19 -12.77 0.33 6.24
N PRO A 20 -12.98 1.09 5.14
CA PRO A 20 -13.75 2.33 5.16
C PRO A 20 -15.16 2.20 5.76
N ALA A 21 -15.79 1.03 5.63
CA ALA A 21 -17.09 0.73 6.23
C ALA A 21 -17.10 0.87 7.77
N ASN A 22 -15.94 0.67 8.41
CA ASN A 22 -15.77 0.72 9.85
C ASN A 22 -15.32 2.09 10.36
N TRP A 23 -15.17 3.10 9.50
CA TRP A 23 -14.75 4.45 9.92
C TRP A 23 -15.85 5.24 10.63
N THR A 24 -17.07 4.70 10.74
CA THR A 24 -18.22 5.41 11.34
C THR A 24 -17.88 5.97 12.72
N LYS A 25 -18.27 7.23 12.98
CA LYS A 25 -18.01 7.96 14.25
C LYS A 25 -16.52 8.03 14.64
N SER A 26 -15.61 7.94 13.66
CA SER A 26 -14.18 8.14 13.86
C SER A 26 -13.70 9.44 13.20
N TYR A 27 -12.53 9.90 13.63
CA TYR A 27 -11.84 11.03 12.99
C TYR A 27 -11.61 10.83 11.48
N LEU A 28 -11.37 9.59 11.04
CA LEU A 28 -11.25 9.27 9.61
C LEU A 28 -12.57 9.50 8.85
N SER A 29 -13.73 9.22 9.46
CA SER A 29 -15.01 9.54 8.83
C SER A 29 -15.27 11.03 8.76
N ASP A 30 -14.73 11.84 9.68
CA ASP A 30 -14.89 13.29 9.63
C ASP A 30 -14.02 13.88 8.52
N ILE A 31 -12.77 13.42 8.39
CA ILE A 31 -11.88 13.81 7.29
C ILE A 31 -12.46 13.37 5.94
N ALA A 32 -13.01 12.15 5.84
CA ALA A 32 -13.57 11.63 4.59
C ALA A 32 -14.76 12.46 4.06
N LYS A 33 -15.47 13.18 4.93
CA LYS A 33 -16.59 14.07 4.58
C LYS A 33 -16.14 15.50 4.29
N ASP A 34 -14.93 15.87 4.69
CA ASP A 34 -14.38 17.21 4.48
C ASP A 34 -13.87 17.34 3.05
N GLY A 35 -14.54 18.16 2.24
CA GLY A 35 -14.21 18.39 0.83
C GLY A 35 -12.83 19.02 0.57
N ARG A 36 -12.09 19.41 1.62
CA ARG A 36 -10.69 19.83 1.51
C ARG A 36 -9.73 18.67 1.30
N TYR A 37 -10.13 17.44 1.62
CA TYR A 37 -9.29 16.26 1.54
C TYR A 37 -9.90 15.22 0.60
N LYS A 38 -9.04 14.47 -0.06
CA LYS A 38 -9.43 13.28 -0.84
C LYS A 38 -8.61 12.10 -0.35
N LEU A 39 -9.29 11.14 0.28
CA LEU A 39 -8.66 9.97 0.88
C LEU A 39 -8.58 8.83 -0.13
N TYR A 40 -7.44 8.13 -0.13
CA TYR A 40 -7.16 6.96 -0.94
C TYR A 40 -6.72 5.82 -0.02
N THR A 41 -7.16 4.61 -0.33
CA THR A 41 -6.77 3.35 0.34
C THR A 41 -6.52 2.32 -0.74
N LEU A 42 -5.71 1.31 -0.45
CA LEU A 42 -5.57 0.14 -1.33
C LEU A 42 -6.28 -1.07 -0.72
N LYS A 43 -6.66 -1.99 -1.60
CA LYS A 43 -7.19 -3.30 -1.26
C LYS A 43 -6.44 -4.35 -2.08
N GLU A 44 -6.40 -5.57 -1.57
CA GLU A 44 -5.82 -6.72 -2.29
C GLU A 44 -6.45 -6.91 -3.69
N SER A 45 -7.74 -6.60 -3.82
CA SER A 45 -8.49 -6.71 -5.07
C SER A 45 -8.21 -5.60 -6.09
N ASP A 46 -7.45 -4.56 -5.72
CA ASP A 46 -7.19 -3.45 -6.62
C ASP A 46 -6.21 -3.87 -7.74
N GLU A 47 -6.48 -3.40 -8.96
CA GLU A 47 -5.73 -3.80 -10.16
C GLU A 47 -4.21 -3.57 -10.02
N LEU A 48 -3.81 -2.49 -9.33
CA LEU A 48 -2.40 -2.20 -9.05
C LEU A 48 -1.74 -3.31 -8.23
N VAL A 49 -2.43 -3.79 -7.20
CA VAL A 49 -1.92 -4.82 -6.29
C VAL A 49 -1.85 -6.15 -7.03
N LEU A 50 -2.91 -6.52 -7.75
CA LEU A 50 -2.96 -7.74 -8.57
C LEU A 50 -1.85 -7.76 -9.63
N LYS A 51 -1.68 -6.68 -10.40
CA LYS A 51 -0.61 -6.59 -11.41
C LYS A 51 0.78 -6.61 -10.81
N THR A 52 0.96 -6.05 -9.62
CA THR A 52 2.24 -6.10 -8.91
C THR A 52 2.57 -7.53 -8.49
N ALA A 53 1.59 -8.26 -7.95
CA ALA A 53 1.72 -9.68 -7.63
C ALA A 53 2.07 -10.50 -8.88
N GLU A 54 1.33 -10.31 -9.99
CA GLU A 54 1.60 -10.99 -11.27
C GLU A 54 3.02 -10.73 -11.78
N ARG A 55 3.47 -9.48 -11.73
CA ARG A 55 4.83 -9.10 -12.18
C ARG A 55 5.91 -9.70 -11.29
N LEU A 56 5.72 -9.73 -9.97
CA LEU A 56 6.65 -10.35 -9.05
C LEU A 56 6.76 -11.86 -9.29
N MET A 57 5.62 -12.53 -9.46
CA MET A 57 5.59 -13.96 -9.84
C MET A 57 6.30 -14.23 -11.17
N ALA A 58 6.18 -13.33 -12.14
CA ALA A 58 6.83 -13.48 -13.45
C ALA A 58 8.34 -13.16 -13.42
N ALA A 59 8.76 -12.18 -12.60
CA ALA A 59 10.15 -11.73 -12.51
C ALA A 59 11.06 -12.69 -11.74
N GLU A 60 10.51 -13.48 -10.81
CA GLU A 60 11.26 -14.51 -10.06
C GLU A 60 11.64 -15.76 -10.89
N HIS A 61 11.53 -15.72 -12.22
CA HIS A 61 11.96 -16.78 -13.15
C HIS A 61 11.69 -18.22 -12.65
N GLY A 62 10.42 -18.63 -12.60
CA GLY A 62 10.08 -20.06 -12.57
C GLY A 62 10.43 -20.84 -11.29
N ILE A 63 10.67 -20.20 -10.15
CA ILE A 63 10.80 -20.88 -8.86
C ILE A 63 9.52 -20.68 -8.03
N LYS A 64 8.62 -21.66 -8.13
CA LYS A 64 7.73 -22.10 -7.02
C LYS A 64 6.98 -21.02 -6.23
N SER A 65 6.56 -19.90 -6.85
CA SER A 65 5.69 -18.95 -6.16
C SER A 65 4.32 -19.56 -5.90
N GLY A 66 4.01 -19.82 -4.63
CA GLY A 66 2.78 -20.49 -4.18
C GLY A 66 1.51 -19.64 -4.28
N PHE A 67 1.55 -18.51 -4.98
CA PHE A 67 0.42 -17.62 -5.17
C PHE A 67 -0.36 -18.00 -6.44
N LEU A 68 -0.83 -19.24 -6.52
CA LEU A 68 -1.88 -19.58 -7.48
C LEU A 68 -3.21 -19.08 -6.88
N PRO A 69 -3.93 -18.13 -7.52
CA PRO A 69 -5.36 -18.02 -7.27
C PRO A 69 -5.91 -19.41 -7.56
N ARG A 70 -6.67 -20.01 -6.62
CA ARG A 70 -7.18 -21.38 -6.73
C ARG A 70 -7.92 -21.62 -8.05
N ILE A 71 -7.20 -22.00 -9.09
CA ILE A 71 -7.72 -22.66 -10.29
C ILE A 71 -7.32 -24.12 -10.12
N ILE A 72 -8.32 -24.91 -9.76
CA ILE A 72 -8.24 -26.35 -9.56
C ILE A 72 -7.79 -26.99 -10.87
N GLY A 73 -6.58 -27.56 -10.88
CA GLY A 73 -6.06 -28.22 -12.08
C GLY A 73 -4.65 -28.78 -11.93
N GLY A 74 -4.52 -29.86 -11.15
CA GLY A 74 -3.51 -30.93 -11.33
C GLY A 74 -2.01 -30.56 -11.39
N THR A 75 -1.28 -30.84 -10.30
CA THR A 75 -0.18 -31.84 -10.21
C THR A 75 0.67 -31.55 -8.97
N LYS A 76 0.87 -32.57 -8.15
CA LYS A 76 1.67 -32.54 -6.92
C LYS A 76 3.16 -32.39 -7.29
N LYS A 77 3.77 -31.26 -6.93
CA LYS A 77 5.19 -31.17 -6.61
C LYS A 77 5.30 -30.44 -5.30
N ASP A 78 5.75 -31.14 -4.26
CA ASP A 78 6.11 -30.53 -2.98
C ASP A 78 7.18 -29.47 -3.24
N CYS A 79 6.73 -28.24 -3.10
CA CYS A 79 7.51 -27.04 -3.20
C CYS A 79 7.24 -26.34 -1.89
N ASP A 80 8.30 -26.05 -1.12
CA ASP A 80 8.15 -25.15 0.02
C ASP A 80 7.44 -23.89 -0.49
N PRO A 81 6.33 -23.47 0.14
CA PRO A 81 5.62 -22.29 -0.30
C PRO A 81 6.57 -21.12 -0.20
N VAL A 82 6.94 -20.54 -1.35
CA VAL A 82 7.63 -19.25 -1.38
C VAL A 82 6.71 -18.26 -0.67
N GLN A 83 7.13 -17.80 0.50
CA GLN A 83 6.49 -16.68 1.18
C GLN A 83 6.79 -15.44 0.36
N LEU A 84 5.88 -15.09 -0.54
CA LEU A 84 5.89 -13.75 -1.11
C LEU A 84 5.70 -12.75 0.04
N PRO A 85 6.39 -11.61 0.01
CA PRO A 85 6.04 -10.51 0.89
C PRO A 85 4.56 -10.18 0.70
N ASP A 86 3.92 -9.69 1.75
CA ASP A 86 2.58 -9.16 1.62
C ASP A 86 2.61 -8.03 0.57
N ILE A 87 2.07 -8.33 -0.63
CA ILE A 87 2.19 -7.46 -1.79
C ILE A 87 1.44 -6.16 -1.55
N LEU A 88 0.30 -6.22 -0.87
CA LEU A 88 -0.44 -5.04 -0.48
C LEU A 88 0.44 -4.18 0.43
N LEU A 89 0.97 -4.75 1.51
CA LEU A 89 1.86 -4.06 2.44
C LEU A 89 3.05 -3.42 1.73
N TYR A 90 3.73 -4.14 0.84
CA TYR A 90 4.87 -3.61 0.10
C TYR A 90 4.49 -2.43 -0.80
N VAL A 91 3.35 -2.51 -1.48
CA VAL A 91 2.84 -1.41 -2.31
C VAL A 91 2.45 -0.22 -1.44
N GLU A 92 1.82 -0.44 -0.29
CA GLU A 92 1.44 0.62 0.65
C GLU A 92 2.65 1.34 1.24
N GLU A 93 3.68 0.59 1.68
CA GLU A 93 4.93 1.16 2.16
C GLU A 93 5.62 1.98 1.06
N SER A 94 5.64 1.45 -0.16
CA SER A 94 6.19 2.14 -1.33
C SER A 94 5.45 3.45 -1.59
N VAL A 95 4.11 3.44 -1.65
CA VAL A 95 3.28 4.65 -1.86
C VAL A 95 3.53 5.68 -0.75
N CYS A 96 3.54 5.25 0.51
CA CYS A 96 3.80 6.14 1.66
C CYS A 96 5.21 6.74 1.62
N SER A 97 6.21 5.95 1.19
CA SER A 97 7.58 6.43 1.05
C SER A 97 7.69 7.51 -0.04
N CYS A 98 6.82 7.47 -1.05
CA CYS A 98 6.80 8.39 -2.17
C CYS A 98 5.84 9.58 -1.99
N ALA A 99 5.25 9.76 -0.80
CA ALA A 99 4.36 10.88 -0.53
C ALA A 99 5.13 12.22 -0.53
N SER A 100 4.79 13.11 -1.46
CA SER A 100 5.47 14.40 -1.67
C SER A 100 5.21 15.42 -0.57
N LEU A 101 4.03 15.38 0.05
CA LEU A 101 3.68 16.28 1.17
C LEU A 101 4.29 15.85 2.51
N GLY A 102 4.79 14.62 2.61
CA GLY A 102 5.31 14.04 3.84
C GLY A 102 4.65 12.72 4.20
N PHE A 103 5.16 12.11 5.27
CA PHE A 103 4.66 10.86 5.83
C PHE A 103 4.50 11.01 7.35
N VAL A 104 3.42 10.46 7.89
CA VAL A 104 3.16 10.35 9.33
C VAL A 104 2.74 8.92 9.61
N GLY A 105 3.51 8.23 10.44
CA GLY A 105 3.24 6.86 10.86
C GLY A 105 2.96 6.75 12.36
N THR A 106 2.48 5.58 12.78
CA THR A 106 2.30 5.25 14.20
C THR A 106 3.66 5.12 14.89
N ALA A 107 3.85 5.83 16.01
CA ALA A 107 5.08 5.76 16.79
C ALA A 107 5.36 4.33 17.28
N GLY A 108 6.60 3.86 17.10
CA GLY A 108 7.03 2.51 17.46
C GLY A 108 6.62 1.41 16.47
N SER A 109 5.92 1.74 15.37
CA SER A 109 5.59 0.77 14.32
C SER A 109 6.83 0.45 13.47
N THR A 110 7.09 -0.86 13.27
CA THR A 110 8.15 -1.34 12.37
C THR A 110 7.86 -0.96 10.91
N ILE A 111 6.59 -0.97 10.50
CA ILE A 111 6.12 -0.53 9.18
C ILE A 111 6.42 0.96 8.97
N ALA A 112 6.11 1.80 9.97
CA ALA A 112 6.44 3.22 9.89
C ALA A 112 7.97 3.44 9.80
N GLY A 113 8.76 2.65 10.56
CA GLY A 113 10.22 2.67 10.47
C GLY A 113 10.77 2.24 9.10
N SER A 114 10.14 1.25 8.45
CA SER A 114 10.45 0.82 7.07
C SER A 114 10.26 1.98 6.10
N ILE A 115 9.08 2.62 6.13
CA ILE A 115 8.74 3.74 5.26
C ILE A 115 9.70 4.93 5.47
N GLU A 116 10.00 5.28 6.72
CA GLU A 116 10.96 6.35 7.02
C GLU A 116 12.36 6.05 6.47
N THR A 117 12.78 4.78 6.53
CA THR A 117 14.06 4.33 5.98
C THR A 117 14.06 4.43 4.45
N MET A 118 12.99 3.99 3.78
CA MET A 118 12.84 4.14 2.32
C MET A 118 12.89 5.60 1.88
N ARG A 119 12.26 6.50 2.65
CA ARG A 119 12.32 7.96 2.42
C ARG A 119 13.74 8.51 2.56
N LYS A 120 14.45 8.16 3.64
CA LYS A 120 15.85 8.59 3.87
C LYS A 120 16.79 8.12 2.76
N ASN A 121 16.50 6.95 2.18
CA ASN A 121 17.28 6.37 1.10
C ASN A 121 16.88 6.85 -0.31
N ASN A 122 15.93 7.79 -0.43
CA ASN A 122 15.46 8.34 -1.69
C ASN A 122 14.99 7.26 -2.70
N VAL A 123 14.29 6.23 -2.22
CA VAL A 123 13.67 5.20 -3.08
C VAL A 123 12.78 5.85 -4.14
N CYS A 124 12.08 6.92 -3.73
CA CYS A 124 11.44 7.86 -4.64
C CYS A 124 12.23 9.17 -4.70
N ARG A 125 12.47 9.65 -5.92
CA ARG A 125 12.99 10.99 -6.17
C ARG A 125 11.85 11.98 -6.05
N LEU A 126 11.70 12.56 -4.85
CA LEU A 126 10.68 13.55 -4.51
C LEU A 126 11.10 14.97 -4.86
#